data_AF-A0A315DC49-F1
#
_entry.id   AF-A0A315DC49-F1
#
_cell.length_a   1.000
_cell.length_b   1.000
_cell.length_c   1.000
_cell.angle_alpha   90.00
_cell.angle_beta   90.00
_cell.angle_gamma   90.00
#
_symmetry.space_group_name_H-M   'P 1'
#
loop_
_entity.id
_entity.type
_entity.pdbx_description
1 polymer ?
#
loop_
_entity_poly.entity_id
_entity_poly.type
_entity_poly.pdbx_seq_one_letter_code
_entity_poly.pdbx_strand_id
1 'polypeptide(L)'
;MKEAKPLVSAEELEALIQGWGAVPSQSVDKFFPARFFYAFLMILIAALWLLFDSASAAKMLSPDPVNQARLQNFLYFRGWFMLSALTVGSYSYLRNWYPAIVFSAALVVGLTNLVSDIFTVYPERLANPTPFFTVFLLMRLVLLWVFYMAIKNASRMPEIKDRTNLFLPFKRAH
;
A
#
# COMPACT_ATOMS: atom_id res chain seq x y z
N MET A 1 31.09 -2.72 33.46
CA MET A 1 29.73 -2.98 32.93
C MET A 1 29.76 -4.35 32.26
N LYS A 2 28.90 -5.29 32.64
CA LYS A 2 28.77 -6.56 31.88
C LYS A 2 28.11 -6.21 30.56
N GLU A 3 28.77 -6.48 29.44
CA GLU A 3 28.18 -6.32 28.13
C GLU A 3 26.94 -7.24 28.03
N ALA A 4 25.78 -6.65 27.78
CA ALA A 4 24.55 -7.38 27.57
C ALA A 4 24.64 -8.08 26.21
N LYS A 5 25.04 -9.36 26.23
CA LYS A 5 25.10 -10.18 25.02
C LYS A 5 23.67 -10.27 24.43
N PRO A 6 23.47 -9.91 23.15
CA PRO A 6 22.14 -9.94 22.54
C PRO A 6 21.57 -11.36 22.60
N LEU A 7 20.28 -11.47 22.89
CA LEU A 7 19.56 -12.74 23.03
C LEU A 7 19.53 -13.56 21.73
N VAL A 8 19.69 -12.88 20.59
CA VAL A 8 19.55 -13.43 19.25
C VAL A 8 20.65 -12.84 18.38
N SER A 9 21.31 -13.66 17.57
CA SER A 9 22.30 -13.19 16.60
C SER A 9 21.63 -12.42 15.44
N ALA A 10 22.41 -11.64 14.70
CA ALA A 10 21.88 -10.92 13.53
C ALA A 10 21.30 -11.89 12.48
N GLU A 11 21.91 -13.06 12.31
CA GLU A 11 21.46 -14.09 11.37
C GLU A 11 20.15 -14.74 11.82
N GLU A 12 20.01 -15.02 13.11
CA GLU A 12 18.77 -15.56 13.67
C GLU A 12 17.63 -14.52 13.59
N LEU A 13 17.92 -13.24 13.81
CA LEU A 13 16.94 -12.17 13.64
C LEU A 13 16.47 -12.08 12.18
N GLU A 14 17.39 -12.14 11.22
CA GLU A 14 17.06 -12.15 9.80
C GLU A 14 16.17 -13.35 9.45
N ALA A 15 16.53 -14.54 9.94
CA ALA A 15 15.73 -15.75 9.74
C ALA A 15 14.32 -15.63 10.33
N LEU A 16 14.17 -15.02 11.51
CA LEU A 16 12.87 -14.77 12.14
C LEU A 16 12.03 -13.77 11.34
N ILE A 17 12.64 -12.71 10.80
CA ILE A 17 11.93 -11.71 9.99
C ILE A 17 11.46 -12.33 8.66
N GLN A 18 12.31 -13.15 8.01
CA GLN A 18 11.95 -13.84 6.77
C GLN A 18 10.86 -14.91 6.99
N GLY A 19 10.90 -15.60 8.12
CA GLY A 19 9.91 -16.60 8.53
C GLY A 19 8.69 -16.04 9.27
N TRP A 20 8.48 -14.72 9.26
CA TRP A 20 7.45 -14.10 10.11
C TRP A 20 6.05 -14.61 9.76
N GLY A 21 5.44 -15.33 10.70
CA GLY A 21 4.08 -15.89 10.57
C GLY A 21 4.03 -17.20 9.78
N ALA A 22 5.18 -17.83 9.50
CA ALA A 22 5.27 -19.11 8.84
C ALA A 22 4.94 -20.26 9.81
N VAL A 23 4.15 -21.21 9.34
CA VAL A 23 3.82 -22.46 10.06
C VAL A 23 4.27 -23.64 9.19
N PRO A 24 4.76 -24.75 9.77
CA PRO A 24 5.06 -25.95 8.99
C PRO A 24 3.85 -26.38 8.13
N SER A 25 4.08 -26.77 6.87
CA SER A 25 3.05 -27.22 5.91
C SER A 25 2.00 -26.17 5.48
N GLN A 26 2.28 -24.88 5.65
CA GLN A 26 1.35 -23.82 5.25
C GLN A 26 1.20 -23.72 3.73
N SER A 27 -0.05 -23.62 3.24
CA SER A 27 -0.34 -23.51 1.81
C SER A 27 0.01 -22.13 1.25
N VAL A 28 0.61 -22.11 0.05
CA VAL A 28 0.93 -20.88 -0.68
C VAL A 28 -0.35 -20.13 -1.05
N ASP A 29 -0.32 -18.82 -0.85
CA ASP A 29 -1.40 -17.91 -1.22
C ASP A 29 -1.32 -17.52 -2.69
N LYS A 30 -2.05 -18.28 -3.52
CA LYS A 30 -2.11 -18.09 -4.97
C LYS A 30 -2.71 -16.75 -5.41
N PHE A 31 -3.50 -16.08 -4.56
CA PHE A 31 -4.13 -14.78 -4.86
C PHE A 31 -3.28 -13.59 -4.41
N PHE A 32 -2.08 -13.83 -3.85
CA PHE A 32 -1.17 -12.76 -3.45
C PHE A 32 -0.76 -11.86 -4.63
N PRO A 33 -0.35 -12.39 -5.80
CA PRO A 33 0.01 -11.55 -6.94
C PRO A 33 -1.15 -10.67 -7.41
N ALA A 34 -2.36 -11.24 -7.53
CA ALA A 34 -3.53 -10.48 -7.96
C ALA A 34 -3.82 -9.29 -7.04
N ARG A 35 -3.73 -9.49 -5.72
CA ARG A 35 -3.88 -8.42 -4.72
C ARG A 35 -2.76 -7.38 -4.80
N PHE A 36 -1.52 -7.83 -4.99
CA PHE A 36 -0.39 -6.93 -5.20
C PHE A 36 -0.59 -6.06 -6.44
N PHE A 37 -0.95 -6.65 -7.58
CA PHE A 37 -1.17 -5.91 -8.82
C PHE A 37 -2.39 -4.98 -8.74
N TYR A 38 -3.46 -5.38 -8.07
CA TYR A 38 -4.57 -4.48 -7.77
C TYR A 38 -4.08 -3.24 -6.99
N ALA A 39 -3.33 -3.44 -5.90
CA ALA A 39 -2.81 -2.33 -5.11
C ALA A 39 -1.83 -1.46 -5.93
N PHE A 40 -0.96 -2.10 -6.70
CA PHE A 40 -0.01 -1.45 -7.58
C PHE A 40 -0.71 -0.54 -8.60
N LEU A 41 -1.68 -1.07 -9.34
CA LEU A 41 -2.42 -0.32 -10.35
C LEU A 41 -3.23 0.82 -9.74
N MET A 42 -3.89 0.59 -8.61
CA MET A 42 -4.66 1.64 -7.92
C MET A 42 -3.78 2.80 -7.49
N ILE A 43 -2.61 2.51 -6.89
CA ILE A 43 -1.66 3.54 -6.46
C ILE A 43 -1.03 4.22 -7.67
N LEU A 44 -0.68 3.47 -8.71
CA LEU A 44 -0.08 4.02 -9.93
C LEU A 44 -1.04 4.97 -10.64
N ILE A 45 -2.29 4.57 -10.87
CA ILE A 45 -3.32 5.40 -11.52
C ILE A 45 -3.54 6.68 -10.71
N ALA A 46 -3.68 6.56 -9.38
CA ALA A 46 -3.85 7.72 -8.52
C ALA A 46 -2.62 8.63 -8.54
N ALA A 47 -1.40 8.09 -8.48
CA ALA A 47 -0.16 8.87 -8.52
C ALA A 47 -0.03 9.63 -9.86
N LEU A 48 -0.29 8.96 -10.99
CA LEU A 48 -0.27 9.59 -12.31
C LEU A 48 -1.35 10.68 -12.41
N TRP A 49 -2.57 10.42 -11.93
CA TRP A 49 -3.62 11.42 -11.94
C TRP A 49 -3.21 12.67 -11.16
N LEU A 50 -2.64 12.52 -9.96
CA LEU A 50 -2.18 13.67 -9.16
C LEU A 50 -0.98 14.40 -9.76
N LEU A 51 -0.09 13.70 -10.48
CA LEU A 51 1.08 14.31 -11.09
C LEU A 51 0.75 15.09 -12.36
N PHE A 52 -0.12 14.54 -13.20
CA PHE A 52 -0.44 15.13 -14.50
C PHE A 52 -1.65 16.08 -14.45
N ASP A 53 -2.57 15.89 -13.49
CA ASP A 53 -3.80 16.68 -13.42
C ASP A 53 -4.25 16.95 -11.96
N SER A 54 -3.30 17.42 -11.14
CA SER A 54 -3.58 17.86 -9.75
C SER A 54 -4.62 18.99 -9.69
N ALA A 55 -4.72 19.81 -10.74
CA ALA A 55 -5.66 20.93 -10.79
C ALA A 55 -7.12 20.44 -10.87
N SER A 56 -7.43 19.40 -11.66
CA SER A 56 -8.78 18.83 -11.68
C SER A 56 -9.12 18.16 -10.36
N ALA A 57 -8.17 17.43 -9.77
CA ALA A 57 -8.34 16.82 -8.45
C ALA A 57 -8.62 17.87 -7.37
N ALA A 58 -7.92 19.01 -7.39
CA ALA A 58 -8.15 20.11 -6.44
C ALA A 58 -9.54 20.75 -6.61
N LYS A 59 -9.94 21.07 -7.84
CA LYS A 59 -11.29 21.58 -8.16
C LYS A 59 -12.38 20.60 -7.76
N MET A 60 -12.10 19.31 -7.94
CA MET A 60 -12.99 18.26 -7.52
C MET A 60 -13.10 18.20 -6.00
N LEU A 61 -12.13 18.62 -5.21
CA LEU A 61 -12.17 18.48 -3.76
C LEU A 61 -12.62 19.75 -3.03
N SER A 62 -12.44 20.94 -3.61
CA SER A 62 -12.85 22.21 -3.04
C SER A 62 -13.39 23.18 -4.11
N PRO A 63 -14.53 23.87 -3.90
CA PRO A 63 -14.98 24.93 -4.79
C PRO A 63 -14.31 26.29 -4.51
N ASP A 64 -13.61 26.47 -3.39
CA ASP A 64 -12.94 27.73 -3.04
C ASP A 64 -11.60 27.89 -3.82
N PRO A 65 -11.42 28.95 -4.62
CA PRO A 65 -10.20 29.17 -5.39
C PRO A 65 -8.91 29.25 -4.55
N VAL A 66 -8.98 29.79 -3.33
CA VAL A 66 -7.80 29.94 -2.45
C VAL A 66 -7.36 28.57 -1.92
N ASN A 67 -8.31 27.78 -1.43
CA ASN A 67 -8.06 26.40 -1.01
C ASN A 67 -7.60 25.50 -2.18
N GLN A 68 -8.14 25.69 -3.39
CA GLN A 68 -7.74 24.93 -4.57
C GLN A 68 -6.24 25.06 -4.90
N ALA A 69 -5.69 26.27 -4.88
CA ALA A 69 -4.27 26.49 -5.20
C ALA A 69 -3.34 25.79 -4.20
N ARG A 70 -3.68 25.87 -2.90
CA ARG A 70 -2.97 25.15 -1.84
C ARG A 70 -3.08 23.63 -2.04
N LEU A 71 -4.29 23.16 -2.31
CA LEU A 71 -4.57 21.74 -2.43
C LEU A 71 -3.91 21.13 -3.67
N GLN A 72 -3.86 21.85 -4.78
CA GLN A 72 -3.16 21.44 -6.00
C GLN A 72 -1.68 21.13 -5.72
N ASN A 73 -0.96 22.06 -5.09
CA ASN A 73 0.46 21.88 -4.77
C ASN A 73 0.68 20.70 -3.82
N PHE A 74 -0.18 20.57 -2.80
CA PHE A 74 -0.15 19.45 -1.87
C PHE A 74 -0.40 18.10 -2.57
N LEU A 75 -1.40 18.04 -3.45
CA LEU A 75 -1.76 16.84 -4.21
C LEU A 75 -0.66 16.45 -5.20
N TYR A 76 -0.04 17.42 -5.87
CA TYR A 76 1.10 17.16 -6.76
C TYR A 76 2.28 16.55 -5.99
N PHE A 77 2.64 17.12 -4.84
CA PHE A 77 3.67 16.54 -3.97
C PHE A 77 3.31 15.13 -3.49
N ARG A 78 2.05 14.90 -3.13
CA ARG A 78 1.54 13.58 -2.77
C ARG A 78 1.68 12.57 -3.92
N GLY A 79 1.48 12.97 -5.16
CA GLY A 79 1.70 12.10 -6.33
C GLY A 79 3.13 11.56 -6.39
N TRP A 80 4.13 12.41 -6.13
CA TRP A 80 5.53 11.98 -6.02
C TRP A 80 5.76 11.03 -4.85
N PHE A 81 5.20 11.33 -3.68
CA PHE A 81 5.28 10.43 -2.52
C PHE A 81 4.69 9.04 -2.81
N MET A 82 3.56 9.00 -3.52
CA MET A 82 2.91 7.75 -3.92
C MET A 82 3.78 6.93 -4.89
N LEU A 83 4.43 7.56 -5.87
CA LEU A 83 5.39 6.88 -6.76
C LEU A 83 6.59 6.31 -5.99
N SER A 84 7.13 7.07 -5.03
CA SER A 84 8.23 6.62 -4.18
C SER A 84 7.82 5.40 -3.35
N ALA A 85 6.65 5.46 -2.70
CA ALA A 85 6.12 4.35 -1.92
C ALA A 85 5.83 3.12 -2.79
N LEU A 86 5.29 3.32 -4.01
CA LEU A 86 5.06 2.25 -4.98
C LEU A 86 6.37 1.57 -5.41
N THR A 87 7.42 2.36 -5.63
CA THR A 87 8.74 1.86 -6.01
C THR A 87 9.34 1.00 -4.90
N VAL A 88 9.33 1.49 -3.66
CA VAL A 88 9.83 0.74 -2.49
C VAL A 88 9.00 -0.53 -2.25
N GLY A 89 7.68 -0.44 -2.30
CA GLY A 89 6.77 -1.58 -2.14
C GLY A 89 6.96 -2.64 -3.23
N SER A 90 7.15 -2.21 -4.49
CA SER A 90 7.40 -3.13 -5.61
C SER A 90 8.76 -3.78 -5.52
N TYR A 91 9.80 -3.04 -5.13
CA TYR A 91 11.13 -3.61 -4.89
C TYR A 91 11.10 -4.66 -3.78
N SER A 92 10.47 -4.32 -2.66
CA SER A 92 10.27 -5.22 -1.53
C SER A 92 9.55 -6.52 -1.94
N TYR A 93 8.49 -6.40 -2.75
CA TYR A 93 7.75 -7.54 -3.26
C TYR A 93 8.56 -8.38 -4.27
N LEU A 94 9.25 -7.77 -5.22
CA LEU A 94 9.93 -8.51 -6.30
C LEU A 94 11.26 -9.13 -5.83
N ARG A 95 11.92 -8.53 -4.84
CA ARG A 95 13.20 -9.02 -4.29
C ARG A 95 13.10 -9.78 -2.98
N ASN A 96 11.88 -9.94 -2.44
CA ASN A 96 11.66 -10.49 -1.10
C ASN A 96 12.40 -9.71 0.01
N TRP A 97 12.53 -8.39 -0.17
CA TRP A 97 13.24 -7.53 0.77
C TRP A 97 12.27 -7.00 1.83
N TYR A 98 12.17 -7.73 2.94
CA TYR A 98 11.31 -7.42 4.10
C TYR A 98 9.84 -7.04 3.79
N PRO A 99 9.12 -7.80 2.93
CA PRO A 99 7.77 -7.46 2.48
C PRO A 99 6.75 -7.26 3.59
N ALA A 100 6.80 -8.08 4.66
CA ALA A 100 5.91 -7.90 5.81
C ALA A 100 6.10 -6.54 6.49
N ILE A 101 7.34 -6.10 6.67
CA ILE A 101 7.69 -4.82 7.30
C ILE A 101 7.32 -3.66 6.38
N VAL A 102 7.70 -3.74 5.10
CA VAL A 102 7.42 -2.67 4.12
C VAL A 102 5.92 -2.48 3.91
N PHE A 103 5.15 -3.57 3.79
CA PHE A 103 3.70 -3.48 3.68
C PHE A 103 3.04 -3.00 4.99
N SER A 104 3.59 -3.35 6.15
CA SER A 104 3.12 -2.81 7.44
C SER A 104 3.34 -1.29 7.52
N ALA A 105 4.53 -0.81 7.14
CA ALA A 105 4.81 0.61 7.05
C ALA A 105 3.88 1.31 6.07
N ALA A 106 3.65 0.73 4.88
CA ALA A 106 2.73 1.26 3.89
C ALA A 106 1.28 1.34 4.42
N LEU A 107 0.81 0.32 5.15
CA LEU A 107 -0.51 0.33 5.79
C LEU A 107 -0.64 1.46 6.81
N VAL A 108 0.35 1.62 7.69
CA VAL A 108 0.36 2.68 8.71
C VAL A 108 0.34 4.06 8.04
N VAL A 109 1.23 4.29 7.08
CA VAL A 109 1.27 5.54 6.30
C VAL A 109 -0.05 5.77 5.57
N GLY A 110 -0.66 4.74 5.00
CA GLY A 110 -1.95 4.81 4.33
C GLY A 110 -3.10 5.19 5.27
N LEU A 111 -3.13 4.61 6.48
CA LEU A 111 -4.10 4.93 7.52
C LEU A 111 -3.93 6.37 8.02
N THR A 112 -2.70 6.79 8.35
CA THR A 112 -2.43 8.17 8.76
C THR A 112 -2.81 9.16 7.67
N ASN A 113 -2.53 8.85 6.40
CA ASN A 113 -2.97 9.69 5.28
C ASN A 113 -4.49 9.75 5.17
N LEU A 114 -5.20 8.62 5.35
CA LEU A 114 -6.67 8.62 5.32
C LEU A 114 -7.25 9.51 6.42
N VAL A 115 -6.75 9.38 7.65
CA VAL A 115 -7.19 10.21 8.79
C VAL A 115 -6.87 11.67 8.54
N SER A 116 -5.65 11.99 8.09
CA SER A 116 -5.26 13.36 7.75
C SER A 116 -6.16 13.96 6.67
N ASP A 117 -6.50 13.19 5.65
CA ASP A 117 -7.34 13.67 4.55
C ASP A 117 -8.77 13.98 4.97
N ILE A 118 -9.34 13.21 5.89
CA ILE A 118 -10.68 13.48 6.44
C ILE A 118 -10.76 14.90 7.02
N PHE A 119 -9.71 15.35 7.70
CA PHE A 119 -9.70 16.67 8.36
C PHE A 119 -9.14 17.80 7.49
N THR A 120 -8.29 17.50 6.51
CA THR A 120 -7.55 18.54 5.77
C THR A 120 -7.96 18.69 4.31
N VAL A 121 -8.38 17.60 3.66
CA VAL A 121 -8.64 17.55 2.22
C VAL A 121 -10.13 17.37 1.91
N TYR A 122 -10.84 16.60 2.73
CA TYR A 122 -12.24 16.22 2.53
C TYR A 122 -13.31 17.00 3.29
N PRO A 123 -13.06 17.97 4.20
CA PRO A 123 -14.14 18.62 4.96
C PRO A 123 -15.31 19.13 4.10
N GLU A 124 -15.01 19.81 3.01
CA GLU A 124 -16.04 20.40 2.13
C GLU A 124 -16.85 19.35 1.36
N ARG A 125 -16.21 18.20 1.02
CA ARG A 125 -16.88 17.07 0.36
C ARG A 125 -17.61 16.15 1.33
N LEU A 126 -17.20 16.11 2.59
CA LEU A 126 -17.94 15.41 3.64
C LEU A 126 -19.21 16.18 4.01
N ALA A 127 -19.19 17.51 3.92
CA ALA A 127 -20.39 18.34 4.10
C ALA A 127 -21.41 18.12 2.96
N ASN A 128 -20.94 17.90 1.72
CA ASN A 128 -21.78 17.65 0.55
C ASN A 128 -21.32 16.39 -0.21
N PRO A 129 -21.67 15.19 0.29
CA PRO A 129 -21.18 13.94 -0.28
C PRO A 129 -21.73 13.73 -1.70
N THR A 130 -20.84 13.33 -2.61
CA THR A 130 -21.20 12.94 -3.98
C THR A 130 -21.01 11.44 -4.15
N PRO A 131 -21.81 10.75 -4.99
CA PRO A 131 -21.67 9.31 -5.21
C PRO A 131 -20.25 8.91 -5.65
N PHE A 132 -19.62 9.72 -6.51
CA PHE A 132 -18.25 9.48 -6.94
C PHE A 132 -17.26 9.56 -5.76
N PHE A 133 -17.40 10.56 -4.88
CA PHE A 133 -16.54 10.70 -3.70
C PHE A 133 -16.70 9.49 -2.75
N THR A 134 -17.92 8.99 -2.58
CA THR A 134 -18.18 7.77 -1.79
C THR A 134 -17.48 6.55 -2.39
N VAL A 135 -17.58 6.33 -3.71
CA VAL A 135 -16.89 5.23 -4.40
C VAL A 135 -15.37 5.37 -4.25
N PHE A 136 -14.84 6.58 -4.41
CA PHE A 136 -13.41 6.86 -4.21
C PHE A 136 -12.95 6.48 -2.79
N LEU A 137 -13.71 6.86 -1.76
CA LEU A 137 -13.40 6.52 -0.37
C LEU A 137 -13.46 5.01 -0.12
N LEU A 138 -14.47 4.32 -0.68
CA LEU A 138 -14.59 2.86 -0.59
C LEU A 138 -13.40 2.16 -1.25
N MET A 139 -13.01 2.56 -2.46
CA MET A 139 -11.83 2.02 -3.14
C MET A 139 -10.57 2.16 -2.28
N ARG A 140 -10.44 3.28 -1.56
CA ARG A 140 -9.32 3.52 -0.64
C ARG A 140 -9.37 2.60 0.59
N LEU A 141 -10.54 2.36 1.18
CA LEU A 141 -10.70 1.39 2.26
C LEU A 141 -10.37 -0.03 1.80
N VAL A 142 -10.81 -0.41 0.60
CA VAL A 142 -10.46 -1.70 -0.01
C VAL A 142 -8.96 -1.82 -0.22
N LEU A 143 -8.28 -0.76 -0.65
CA LEU A 143 -6.83 -0.75 -0.79
C LEU A 143 -6.12 -0.98 0.54
N LEU A 144 -6.54 -0.31 1.62
CA LEU A 144 -5.99 -0.53 2.97
C LEU A 144 -6.25 -1.96 3.45
N TRP A 145 -7.44 -2.50 3.18
CA TRP A 145 -7.76 -3.89 3.47
C TRP A 145 -6.85 -4.86 2.71
N VAL A 146 -6.55 -4.57 1.44
CA VAL A 146 -5.60 -5.38 0.65
C VAL A 146 -4.21 -5.36 1.25
N PHE A 147 -3.72 -4.21 1.73
CA PHE A 147 -2.44 -4.14 2.47
C PHE A 147 -2.47 -4.97 3.76
N TYR A 148 -3.54 -4.86 4.55
CA TYR A 148 -3.72 -5.69 5.74
C TYR A 148 -3.67 -7.19 5.41
N MET A 149 -4.37 -7.61 4.35
CA MET A 149 -4.35 -9.01 3.89
C MET A 149 -2.97 -9.43 3.37
N ALA A 150 -2.22 -8.54 2.74
CA ALA A 150 -0.85 -8.81 2.28
C ALA A 150 0.11 -9.03 3.46
N ILE A 151 -0.04 -8.26 4.54
CA ILE A 151 0.75 -8.44 5.77
C ILE A 151 0.39 -9.77 6.44
N LYS A 152 -0.90 -10.02 6.64
CA LYS A 152 -1.39 -11.26 7.27
C LYS A 152 -0.94 -12.52 6.52
N ASN A 153 -0.86 -12.44 5.19
CA ASN A 153 -0.48 -13.56 4.33
C ASN A 153 0.97 -13.46 3.85
N ALA A 154 1.81 -12.64 4.47
CA ALA A 154 3.20 -12.46 4.06
C ALA A 154 3.99 -13.77 4.11
N SER A 155 3.79 -14.61 5.14
CA SER A 155 4.42 -15.95 5.21
C SER A 155 3.99 -16.90 4.11
N ARG A 156 2.89 -16.62 3.42
CA ARG A 156 2.30 -17.46 2.37
C ARG A 156 2.59 -16.94 0.97
N MET A 157 3.48 -15.96 0.81
CA MET A 157 3.80 -15.42 -0.50
C MET A 157 4.35 -16.51 -1.43
N PRO A 158 4.03 -16.45 -2.74
CA PRO A 158 4.63 -17.34 -3.71
C PRO A 158 6.13 -17.07 -3.85
N GLU A 159 6.84 -18.08 -4.35
CA GLU A 159 8.24 -17.95 -4.73
C GLU A 159 8.44 -16.83 -5.74
N ILE A 160 9.63 -16.22 -5.75
CA ILE A 160 9.95 -15.04 -6.57
C ILE A 160 9.61 -15.26 -8.05
N LYS A 161 9.84 -16.47 -8.58
CA LYS A 161 9.55 -16.83 -9.98
C LYS A 161 8.07 -16.73 -10.34
N ASP A 162 7.20 -16.97 -9.36
CA ASP A 162 5.76 -17.03 -9.55
C ASP A 162 5.06 -15.71 -9.14
N ARG A 163 5.77 -14.74 -8.54
CA ARG A 163 5.19 -13.46 -8.07
C ARG A 163 4.57 -12.58 -9.16
N THR A 164 4.97 -12.74 -10.41
CA THR A 164 4.40 -12.01 -11.55
C THR A 164 3.27 -12.77 -12.24
N ASN A 165 3.02 -14.03 -11.84
CA ASN A 165 2.06 -14.89 -12.49
C ASN A 165 0.65 -14.68 -11.91
N LEU A 166 -0.12 -13.80 -12.56
CA LEU A 166 -1.52 -13.53 -12.20
C LEU A 166 -2.44 -14.76 -12.32
N PHE A 167 -2.06 -15.76 -13.11
CA PHE A 167 -2.83 -16.98 -13.32
C PHE A 167 -2.44 -18.13 -12.36
N LEU A 168 -1.59 -17.85 -11.36
CA LEU A 168 -1.27 -18.79 -10.28
C LEU A 168 -2.48 -19.52 -9.66
N PRO A 169 -3.63 -18.86 -9.41
CA PRO A 169 -4.81 -19.54 -8.89
C PRO A 169 -5.31 -20.69 -9.78
N PHE A 170 -5.10 -20.58 -11.09
CA PHE A 170 -5.56 -21.55 -12.09
C PHE A 170 -4.52 -22.63 -12.42
N LYS A 171 -3.28 -22.48 -11.93
CA LYS A 171 -2.24 -23.50 -12.07
C LYS A 171 -2.62 -24.70 -11.20
N ARG A 172 -2.90 -25.84 -11.85
CA ARG A 172 -3.18 -27.12 -11.17
C ARG A 172 -1.98 -27.48 -10.31
N ALA A 173 -2.23 -27.87 -9.07
CA ALA A 173 -1.21 -28.51 -8.25
C ALA A 173 -0.97 -29.90 -8.88
N HIS A 174 0.21 -30.09 -9.46
CA HIS A 174 0.69 -31.40 -9.83
C HIS A 174 1.35 -32.05 -8.62
#